data_AF-A0A3M2BBQ8-F1
#
_entry.id   AF-A0A3M2BBQ8-F1
#
_cell.length_a   1.000
_cell.length_b   1.000
_cell.length_c   1.000
_cell.angle_alpha   90.00
_cell.angle_beta   90.00
_cell.angle_gamma   90.00
#
_symmetry.space_group_name_H-M   'P 1'
#
loop_
_entity.id
_entity.type
_entity.pdbx_description
1 polymer ?
#
loop_
_entity_poly.entity_id
_entity_poly.type
_entity_poly.pdbx_seq_one_letter_code
_entity_poly.pdbx_strand_id
1 'polypeptide(L)'
;WFNQFTLLSGMSLVGKELVFSTNSMDTVKGGKYYLLSSQEVKDATVKIMDGDTTVKELKVDLKRGLNTLDLSGLPKGQFTLKVFKDDAELQDVSLGRAGTVKAVSVINGELSLELENGELVSPSKIIYAGGALP
;
A
#
# COMPACT_ATOMS: atom_id res chain seq x y z
N TRP A 1 3.41 -14.65 25.52
CA TRP A 1 3.29 -16.04 25.00
C TRP A 1 3.08 -15.94 23.50
N PHE A 2 4.00 -16.47 22.69
CA PHE A 2 3.88 -16.46 21.23
C PHE A 2 3.06 -17.67 20.78
N ASN A 3 2.05 -17.45 19.92
CA ASN A 3 1.15 -18.50 19.46
C ASN A 3 1.73 -19.21 18.24
N GLN A 4 2.02 -20.51 18.36
CA GLN A 4 2.56 -21.35 17.27
C GLN A 4 1.63 -21.38 16.04
N PHE A 5 0.30 -21.26 16.22
CA PHE A 5 -0.65 -21.18 15.11
C PHE A 5 -0.51 -19.88 14.30
N THR A 6 -0.13 -18.77 14.94
CA THR A 6 0.09 -17.50 14.26
C THR A 6 1.30 -17.58 13.33
N LEU A 7 2.37 -18.27 13.74
CA LEU A 7 3.53 -18.52 12.88
C LEU A 7 3.19 -19.41 11.69
N LEU A 8 2.51 -20.53 11.92
CA LEU A 8 2.10 -21.45 10.85
C LEU A 8 1.20 -20.76 9.81
N SER A 9 0.28 -19.91 10.27
CA SER A 9 -0.56 -19.10 9.38
C SER A 9 0.27 -18.09 8.59
N GLY A 10 1.26 -17.46 9.24
CA GLY A 10 2.20 -16.56 8.58
C GLY A 10 3.03 -17.23 7.49
N MET A 11 3.51 -18.47 7.72
CA MET A 11 4.28 -19.23 6.72
C MET A 11 3.52 -19.43 5.40
N SER A 12 2.18 -19.52 5.45
CA SER A 12 1.36 -19.61 4.23
C SER A 12 1.43 -18.37 3.32
N LEU A 13 1.95 -17.25 3.84
CA LEU A 13 2.11 -16.01 3.10
C LEU A 13 3.41 -15.96 2.28
N VAL A 14 4.39 -16.81 2.58
CA VAL A 14 5.67 -16.84 1.85
C VAL A 14 5.44 -17.10 0.37
N GLY A 15 6.08 -16.30 -0.48
CA GLY A 15 5.95 -16.32 -1.93
C GLY A 15 4.72 -15.59 -2.48
N LYS A 16 3.81 -15.07 -1.63
CA LYS A 16 2.65 -14.30 -2.10
C LYS A 16 3.01 -12.82 -2.29
N GLU A 17 2.55 -12.23 -3.39
CA GLU A 17 2.48 -10.77 -3.55
C GLU A 17 1.23 -10.26 -2.80
N LEU A 18 1.45 -9.39 -1.82
CA LEU A 18 0.40 -8.77 -1.00
C LEU A 18 0.53 -7.24 -1.08
N VAL A 19 -0.52 -6.51 -0.72
CA VAL A 19 -0.49 -5.05 -0.60
C VAL A 19 -0.49 -4.66 0.86
N PHE A 20 0.49 -3.86 1.24
CA PHE A 20 0.69 -3.38 2.60
C PHE A 20 0.37 -1.88 2.67
N SER A 21 -0.33 -1.46 3.72
CA SER A 21 -0.56 -0.04 4.00
C SER A 21 0.77 0.68 4.21
N THR A 22 0.87 1.86 3.60
CA THR A 22 2.00 2.76 3.74
C THR A 22 1.51 4.19 3.73
N ASN A 23 2.25 5.09 4.37
CA ASN A 23 1.92 6.51 4.42
C ASN A 23 2.65 7.31 3.32
N SER A 24 3.63 6.68 2.67
CA SER A 24 4.43 7.31 1.63
C SER A 24 4.76 6.38 0.47
N MET A 25 5.01 7.00 -0.67
CA MET A 25 5.54 6.43 -1.89
C MET A 25 7.01 6.80 -2.02
N ASP A 26 7.84 5.87 -2.46
CA ASP A 26 9.27 6.08 -2.67
C ASP A 26 9.59 5.73 -4.11
N THR A 27 9.75 6.75 -4.96
CA THR A 27 10.04 6.56 -6.38
C THR A 27 11.51 6.21 -6.64
N VAL A 28 12.39 6.29 -5.63
CA VAL A 28 13.80 5.86 -5.71
C VAL A 28 13.90 4.35 -5.57
N LYS A 29 13.21 3.79 -4.56
CA LYS A 29 13.09 2.34 -4.37
C LYS A 29 12.19 1.69 -5.43
N GLY A 30 11.27 2.47 -5.98
CA GLY A 30 10.27 2.00 -6.93
C GLY A 30 9.28 1.01 -6.31
N GLY A 31 8.51 0.35 -7.17
CA GLY A 31 7.49 -0.63 -6.79
C GLY A 31 6.11 -0.28 -7.35
N LYS A 32 5.15 -1.18 -7.10
CA LYS A 32 3.75 -0.98 -7.50
C LYS A 32 2.96 -0.42 -6.32
N TYR A 33 2.26 0.67 -6.55
CA TYR A 33 1.43 1.34 -5.56
C TYR A 33 -0.03 1.31 -5.96
N TYR A 34 -0.90 1.33 -4.95
CA TYR A 34 -2.33 1.16 -5.11
C TYR A 34 -3.10 2.07 -4.16
N LEU A 35 -4.32 2.42 -4.54
CA LEU A 35 -5.31 3.05 -3.69
C LEU A 35 -6.39 2.02 -3.36
N LEU A 36 -6.55 1.70 -2.08
CA LEU A 36 -7.67 0.91 -1.60
C LEU A 36 -8.81 1.86 -1.24
N SER A 37 -9.93 1.75 -1.95
CA SER A 37 -11.14 2.54 -1.67
C SER A 37 -12.28 1.65 -1.15
N SER A 38 -13.02 2.17 -0.16
CA SER A 38 -14.16 1.47 0.43
C SER A 38 -15.40 1.43 -0.48
N GLN A 39 -15.46 2.35 -1.45
CA GLN A 39 -16.60 2.61 -2.32
C GLN A 39 -16.15 3.01 -3.73
N GLU A 40 -17.09 3.13 -4.67
CA GLU A 40 -16.81 3.72 -5.97
C GLU A 40 -16.87 5.25 -5.87
N VAL A 41 -15.87 5.94 -6.41
CA VAL A 41 -15.80 7.40 -6.45
C VAL A 41 -15.38 7.83 -7.85
N LYS A 42 -16.26 8.56 -8.54
CA LYS A 42 -15.98 9.12 -9.87
C LYS A 42 -15.37 10.51 -9.78
N ASP A 43 -14.50 10.81 -10.73
CA ASP A 43 -13.82 12.11 -10.85
C ASP A 43 -13.13 12.52 -9.53
N ALA A 44 -12.45 11.58 -8.88
CA ALA A 44 -11.64 11.87 -7.71
C ALA A 44 -10.32 12.53 -8.14
N THR A 45 -9.83 13.47 -7.33
CA THR A 45 -8.53 14.12 -7.53
C THR A 45 -7.54 13.55 -6.54
N VAL A 46 -6.53 12.85 -7.04
CA VAL A 46 -5.38 12.41 -6.26
C VAL A 46 -4.32 13.50 -6.32
N LYS A 47 -3.99 14.08 -5.16
CA LYS A 47 -2.88 15.02 -4.98
C LYS A 47 -1.68 14.28 -4.41
N ILE A 48 -0.57 14.33 -5.12
CA ILE A 48 0.72 13.79 -4.68
C ILE A 48 1.51 14.95 -4.10
N MET A 49 1.98 14.77 -2.87
CA MET A 49 2.52 15.82 -2.02
C MET A 49 3.98 15.56 -1.69
N ASP A 50 4.81 16.59 -1.79
CA ASP A 50 6.15 16.67 -1.20
C ASP A 50 6.08 17.65 -0.02
N GLY A 51 6.01 17.10 1.20
CA GLY A 51 5.60 17.86 2.37
C GLY A 51 4.22 18.48 2.19
N ASP A 52 4.13 19.81 2.28
CA ASP A 52 2.89 20.57 2.09
C ASP A 52 2.68 21.05 0.64
N THR A 53 3.62 20.74 -0.27
CA THR A 53 3.55 21.18 -1.67
C THR A 53 2.96 20.09 -2.55
N THR A 54 1.93 20.41 -3.34
CA THR A 54 1.43 19.51 -4.37
C THR A 54 2.37 19.50 -5.57
N VAL A 55 2.97 18.34 -5.86
CA VAL A 55 3.90 18.16 -7.00
C VAL A 55 3.22 17.57 -8.22
N LYS A 56 2.08 16.88 -8.03
CA LYS A 56 1.30 16.31 -9.12
C LYS A 56 -0.16 16.15 -8.70
N GLU A 57 -1.07 16.42 -9.62
CA GLU A 57 -2.49 16.13 -9.47
C GLU A 57 -2.95 15.19 -10.59
N LEU A 58 -3.82 14.25 -10.26
CA LEU A 58 -4.33 13.23 -11.16
C LEU A 58 -5.84 13.11 -10.96
N LYS A 59 -6.60 13.13 -12.06
CA LYS A 59 -8.01 12.71 -12.02
C LYS A 59 -8.10 11.21 -12.20
N VAL A 60 -8.83 10.54 -11.32
CA VAL A 60 -9.02 9.09 -11.34
C VAL A 60 -10.45 8.73 -10.99
N ASP A 61 -10.96 7.69 -11.62
CA ASP A 61 -12.17 7.00 -11.17
C ASP A 61 -11.74 5.85 -10.24
N LEU A 62 -12.07 5.95 -8.96
CA LEU A 62 -11.80 4.91 -7.99
C LEU A 62 -12.92 3.89 -8.02
N LYS A 63 -12.59 2.65 -8.32
CA LYS A 63 -13.47 1.50 -8.10
C LYS A 63 -13.42 1.11 -6.63
N ARG A 64 -14.49 0.48 -6.14
CA ARG A 64 -14.45 -0.20 -4.84
C ARG A 64 -13.37 -1.27 -4.85
N GLY A 65 -12.52 -1.29 -3.83
CA GLY A 65 -11.39 -2.20 -3.74
C GLY A 65 -10.08 -1.57 -4.19
N LEU A 66 -9.20 -2.39 -4.75
CA LEU A 66 -7.83 -1.99 -5.08
C LEU A 66 -7.76 -1.32 -6.46
N ASN A 67 -7.16 -0.14 -6.53
CA ASN A 67 -6.96 0.63 -7.76
C ASN A 67 -5.47 0.85 -7.98
N THR A 68 -4.99 0.64 -9.21
CA THR A 68 -3.58 0.91 -9.56
C THR A 68 -3.31 2.41 -9.55
N LEU A 69 -2.17 2.81 -8.98
CA LEU A 69 -1.70 4.19 -8.98
C LEU A 69 -0.53 4.35 -9.94
N ASP A 70 -0.68 5.23 -10.95
CA ASP A 70 0.39 5.54 -11.89
C ASP A 70 1.30 6.66 -11.36
N LEU A 71 2.56 6.28 -11.12
CA LEU A 71 3.62 7.17 -10.61
C LEU A 71 4.49 7.77 -11.72
N SER A 72 4.16 7.51 -12.99
CA SER A 72 4.93 8.00 -14.13
C SER A 72 5.07 9.52 -14.12
N GLY A 73 6.26 10.03 -14.41
CA GLY A 73 6.53 11.48 -14.43
C GLY A 73 6.71 12.13 -13.05
N LEU A 74 6.67 11.37 -11.95
CA LEU A 74 7.12 11.90 -10.66
C LEU A 74 8.65 11.97 -10.57
N PRO A 75 9.20 13.00 -9.92
CA PRO A 75 10.63 13.06 -9.63
C PRO A 75 11.05 11.94 -8.66
N LYS A 76 12.35 11.68 -8.59
CA LYS A 76 12.94 10.77 -7.61
C LYS A 76 12.83 11.39 -6.21
N GLY A 77 12.12 10.74 -5.30
CA GLY A 77 11.90 11.24 -3.95
C GLY A 77 10.91 10.39 -3.15
N GLN A 78 10.52 10.92 -1.98
CA GLN A 78 9.46 10.36 -1.16
C GLN A 78 8.27 11.32 -1.13
N PHE A 79 7.07 10.77 -1.30
CA PHE A 79 5.85 11.56 -1.44
C PHE A 79 4.73 10.97 -0.60
N THR A 80 3.84 11.81 -0.11
CA THR A 80 2.55 11.37 0.44
C THR A 80 1.46 11.62 -0.59
N LEU A 81 0.24 11.15 -0.32
CA LEU A 81 -0.89 11.49 -1.16
C LEU A 81 -2.12 11.84 -0.32
N LYS A 82 -3.01 12.58 -0.96
CA LYS A 82 -4.36 12.86 -0.47
C LYS A 82 -5.34 12.71 -1.62
N VAL A 83 -6.53 12.23 -1.33
CA VAL A 83 -7.59 12.06 -2.33
C VAL A 83 -8.72 13.00 -2.01
N PHE A 84 -9.25 13.67 -3.03
CA PHE A 84 -10.33 14.62 -2.90
C PHE A 84 -11.48 14.28 -3.83
N LYS A 85 -12.70 14.60 -3.39
CA LYS A 85 -13.89 14.64 -4.23
C LYS A 85 -14.61 15.96 -3.97
N ASP A 86 -14.81 16.76 -5.02
CA ASP A 86 -15.51 18.04 -4.95
C ASP A 86 -15.01 18.91 -3.77
N ASP A 87 -13.69 19.06 -3.68
CA ASP A 87 -12.94 19.80 -2.64
C ASP A 87 -12.93 19.21 -1.22
N ALA A 88 -13.61 18.09 -0.97
CA ALA A 88 -13.55 17.36 0.30
C ALA A 88 -12.49 16.26 0.28
N GLU A 89 -11.61 16.20 1.30
CA GLU A 89 -10.62 15.12 1.47
C GLU A 89 -11.33 13.80 1.85
N LEU A 90 -11.07 12.74 1.09
CA LEU A 90 -11.58 11.40 1.34
C LEU A 90 -10.68 10.67 2.35
N GLN A 91 -11.24 10.32 3.50
CA GLN A 91 -10.50 9.60 4.55
C GLN A 91 -10.61 8.06 4.42
N ASP A 92 -11.49 7.57 3.57
CA ASP A 92 -11.75 6.14 3.35
C ASP A 92 -10.89 5.54 2.23
N VAL A 93 -9.85 6.26 1.79
CA VAL A 93 -8.89 5.81 0.79
C VAL A 93 -7.52 5.63 1.43
N SER A 94 -6.97 4.42 1.33
CA SER A 94 -5.66 4.08 1.88
C SER A 94 -4.63 3.82 0.79
N LEU A 95 -3.40 4.32 0.99
CA LEU A 95 -2.26 4.00 0.13
C LEU A 95 -1.70 2.62 0.48
N GLY A 96 -1.51 1.81 -0.56
CA GLY A 96 -0.91 0.49 -0.50
C GLY A 96 0.34 0.37 -1.36
N ARG A 97 1.32 -0.41 -0.91
CA ARG A 97 2.47 -0.83 -1.70
C ARG A 97 2.49 -2.34 -1.82
N ALA A 98 2.67 -2.86 -3.03
CA ALA A 98 2.87 -4.29 -3.22
C ALA A 98 4.24 -4.75 -2.72
N GLY A 99 4.26 -5.92 -2.12
CA GLY A 99 5.49 -6.61 -1.73
C GLY A 99 5.29 -8.13 -1.78
N THR A 100 6.31 -8.83 -2.26
CA THR A 100 6.37 -10.29 -2.18
C THR A 100 6.98 -10.69 -0.86
N VAL A 101 6.31 -11.54 -0.10
CA VAL A 101 6.83 -12.06 1.17
C VAL A 101 7.92 -13.09 0.88
N LYS A 102 9.15 -12.81 1.32
CA LYS A 102 10.30 -13.70 1.19
C LYS A 102 10.41 -14.66 2.38
N ALA A 103 10.22 -14.14 3.59
CA ALA A 103 10.33 -14.92 4.81
C ALA A 103 9.41 -14.39 5.91
N VAL A 104 9.22 -15.22 6.92
CA VAL A 104 8.43 -14.90 8.11
C VAL A 104 9.33 -15.11 9.31
N SER A 105 9.39 -14.11 10.18
CA SER A 105 10.23 -14.11 11.38
C SER A 105 9.43 -13.67 12.61
N VAL A 106 9.98 -13.92 13.79
CA VAL A 106 9.45 -13.43 15.06
C VAL A 106 10.47 -12.49 15.66
N ILE A 107 10.12 -11.23 15.80
CA ILE A 107 11.00 -10.18 16.33
C ILE A 107 10.32 -9.60 17.56
N ASN A 108 11.00 -9.61 18.71
CA ASN A 108 10.45 -9.14 19.99
C ASN A 108 9.10 -9.78 20.38
N GLY A 109 8.85 -11.01 19.93
CA GLY A 109 7.59 -11.74 20.19
C GLY A 109 6.45 -11.41 19.23
N GLU A 110 6.69 -10.60 18.20
CA GLU A 110 5.71 -10.26 17.16
C GLU A 110 6.08 -10.88 15.82
N LEU A 111 5.07 -11.29 15.06
CA LEU A 111 5.25 -11.80 13.70
C LEU A 111 5.67 -10.65 12.78
N SER A 112 6.73 -10.86 12.01
CA SER A 112 7.24 -9.91 11.03
C SER A 112 7.45 -10.61 9.68
N LEU A 113 7.06 -9.94 8.60
CA LEU A 113 7.22 -10.41 7.23
C LEU A 113 8.44 -9.71 6.61
N GLU A 114 9.41 -10.50 6.17
CA GLU A 114 10.51 -9.99 5.34
C GLU A 114 10.05 -10.01 3.88
N LEU A 115 10.10 -8.86 3.23
CA LEU A 115 9.80 -8.72 1.80
C LEU A 115 11.04 -8.95 0.94
N GLU A 116 10.87 -9.24 -0.35
CA GLU A 116 12.00 -9.45 -1.28
C GLU A 116 12.96 -8.26 -1.38
N ASN A 117 12.47 -7.05 -1.10
CA ASN A 117 13.28 -5.83 -1.06
C ASN A 117 14.06 -5.67 0.27
N GLY A 118 13.98 -6.63 1.19
CA GLY A 118 14.62 -6.62 2.51
C GLY A 118 13.87 -5.85 3.59
N GLU A 119 12.72 -5.24 3.30
CA GLU A 119 11.93 -4.55 4.30
C GLU A 119 11.22 -5.54 5.24
N LEU A 120 11.16 -5.18 6.52
CA LEU A 120 10.41 -5.89 7.55
C LEU A 120 9.09 -5.17 7.79
N VAL A 121 7.98 -5.85 7.55
CA VAL A 121 6.63 -5.29 7.70
C VAL A 121 5.77 -6.16 8.62
N SER A 122 4.95 -5.50 9.44
CA SER A 122 3.97 -6.22 10.25
C SER A 122 2.85 -6.78 9.36
N PRO A 123 2.41 -8.03 9.57
CA PRO A 123 1.23 -8.60 8.91
C PRO A 123 -0.03 -7.76 9.10
N SER A 124 -0.14 -6.97 10.19
CA SER A 124 -1.28 -6.08 10.41
C SER A 124 -1.40 -4.95 9.37
N LYS A 125 -0.33 -4.69 8.62
CA LYS A 125 -0.34 -3.75 7.50
C LYS A 125 -0.92 -4.34 6.22
N ILE A 126 -1.19 -5.64 6.15
CA ILE A 126 -1.81 -6.23 4.95
C ILE A 126 -3.21 -5.63 4.78
N ILE A 127 -3.41 -4.88 3.71
CA ILE A 127 -4.70 -4.31 3.33
C ILE A 127 -5.33 -5.04 2.15
N TYR A 128 -4.55 -5.85 1.45
CA TYR A 128 -5.03 -6.72 0.39
C TYR A 128 -4.14 -7.95 0.26
N ALA A 129 -4.73 -9.13 0.34
CA ALA A 129 -4.09 -10.40 0.06
C ALA A 129 -4.84 -11.00 -1.13
N GLY A 130 -4.22 -11.00 -2.31
CA GLY A 130 -4.92 -11.26 -3.57
C GLY A 130 -5.90 -12.44 -3.55
N GLY A 131 -7.15 -12.16 -3.95
CA GLY A 131 -7.80 -12.92 -5.01
C GLY A 131 -7.36 -12.33 -6.35
N ALA A 132 -7.53 -13.06 -7.47
CA ALA A 132 -7.14 -12.57 -8.78
C ALA A 132 -7.64 -11.13 -9.00
N LEU A 133 -6.72 -10.22 -9.36
CA LEU A 133 -7.11 -8.93 -9.92
C LEU A 133 -7.96 -9.25 -11.17
N PRO A 134 -9.21 -8.74 -11.27
CA PRO A 134 -10.03 -8.97 -12.45
C PRO A 134 -9.40 -8.39 -13.71
#